data_AF-A0A642UER1-F1
#
_entry.id   AF-A0A642UER1-F1
#
_cell.length_a   1.000
_cell.length_b   1.000
_cell.length_c   1.000
_cell.angle_alpha   90.00
_cell.angle_beta   90.00
_cell.angle_gamma   90.00
#
_symmetry.space_group_name_H-M   'P 1'
#
loop_
_entity.id
_entity.type
_entity.pdbx_description
1 polymer ?
#
loop_
_entity_poly.entity_id
_entity_poly.type
_entity_poly.pdbx_seq_one_letter_code
_entity_poly.pdbx_strand_id
1 'polypeptide(L)'
;MNSYLKCMKFTENRNAPNCRILAKQYLKCRMDHQLMEKSEWDTLGLTNLPGEKTEEMKFKKDDATTSSATTTSSSSAATNGGDGGGGTK
;
A
#
# COMPACT_ATOMS: atom_id res chain seq x y z
N MET A 1 12.62 -16.38 -3.20
CA MET A 1 11.23 -15.86 -3.13
C MET A 1 10.49 -16.05 -4.46
N ASN A 2 10.50 -17.24 -5.08
CA ASN A 2 9.93 -17.44 -6.43
C ASN A 2 8.68 -18.33 -6.44
N SER A 3 8.33 -18.92 -5.30
CA SER A 3 7.21 -19.86 -5.18
C SER A 3 5.88 -19.21 -5.55
N TYR A 4 5.65 -17.96 -5.16
CA TYR A 4 4.45 -17.22 -5.56
C TYR A 4 4.36 -17.05 -7.08
N LEU A 5 5.44 -16.60 -7.72
CA LEU A 5 5.47 -16.39 -9.17
C LEU A 5 5.30 -17.71 -9.95
N LYS A 6 5.88 -18.81 -9.45
CA LYS A 6 5.65 -20.15 -10.01
C LYS A 6 4.21 -20.59 -9.85
N CYS A 7 3.60 -20.35 -8.68
CA CYS A 7 2.21 -20.66 -8.41
C CYS A 7 1.28 -19.89 -9.36
N MET A 8 1.49 -18.58 -9.50
CA MET A 8 0.72 -17.75 -10.43
C MET A 8 0.82 -18.23 -11.88
N LYS A 9 2.00 -18.66 -12.33
CA LYS A 9 2.14 -19.25 -13.67
C LYS A 9 1.39 -20.57 -13.79
N PHE A 10 1.48 -21.43 -12.78
CA PHE A 10 0.80 -22.72 -12.76
C PHE A 10 -0.72 -22.58 -12.74
N THR A 11 -1.24 -21.57 -12.03
CA THR A 11 -2.67 -21.29 -11.94
C THR A 11 -3.17 -20.37 -13.04
N GLU A 12 -2.40 -20.14 -14.10
CA GLU A 12 -2.76 -19.25 -15.22
C GLU A 12 -3.22 -17.86 -14.75
N ASN A 13 -2.48 -17.30 -13.80
CA ASN A 13 -2.74 -16.00 -13.17
C ASN A 13 -4.10 -15.90 -12.45
N ARG A 14 -4.76 -17.03 -12.16
CA ARG A 14 -5.97 -17.07 -11.33
C ARG A 14 -5.64 -16.83 -9.86
N ASN A 15 -6.56 -16.16 -9.15
CA ASN A 15 -6.48 -15.94 -7.70
C ASN A 15 -6.81 -17.24 -6.94
N ALA A 16 -5.88 -18.19 -6.96
CA ALA A 16 -6.06 -19.50 -6.34
C ALA A 16 -5.67 -19.48 -4.85
N PRO A 17 -6.39 -20.21 -3.98
CA PRO A 17 -6.18 -20.18 -2.53
C PRO A 17 -4.78 -20.68 -2.12
N ASN A 18 -4.21 -21.63 -2.86
CA ASN A 18 -2.85 -22.12 -2.65
C ASN A 18 -1.78 -21.07 -2.95
N CYS A 19 -2.03 -20.14 -3.88
CA CYS A 19 -1.09 -19.04 -4.17
C CYS A 19 -1.20 -17.90 -3.16
N ARG A 20 -2.36 -17.70 -2.53
CA ARG A 20 -2.57 -16.65 -1.52
C ARG A 20 -1.66 -16.79 -0.30
N ILE A 21 -1.41 -18.02 0.13
CA ILE A 21 -0.48 -18.31 1.25
C ILE A 21 0.94 -17.83 0.92
N LEU A 22 1.34 -17.97 -0.34
CA LEU A 22 2.66 -17.53 -0.84
C LEU A 22 2.70 -16.02 -1.12
N ALA A 23 1.54 -15.42 -1.46
CA ALA A 23 1.41 -14.02 -1.81
C ALA A 23 1.78 -13.10 -0.65
N LYS A 24 1.35 -13.42 0.59
CA LYS A 24 1.63 -12.60 1.77
C LYS A 24 3.14 -12.41 1.99
N GLN A 25 3.91 -13.49 1.95
CA GLN A 25 5.36 -13.37 2.08
C GLN A 25 5.97 -12.59 0.90
N TYR A 26 5.54 -12.86 -0.33
CA TYR A 26 6.06 -12.20 -1.52
C TYR A 26 5.85 -10.68 -1.48
N LEU A 27 4.64 -10.25 -1.10
CA LEU A 27 4.29 -8.85 -0.95
C LEU A 27 5.06 -8.20 0.20
N LYS A 28 5.20 -8.89 1.33
CA LYS A 28 6.01 -8.40 2.46
C LYS A 28 7.44 -8.09 2.01
N CYS A 29 8.08 -9.02 1.30
CA CYS A 29 9.43 -8.81 0.76
C CYS A 29 9.50 -7.59 -0.16
N ARG A 30 8.52 -7.40 -1.06
CA ARG A 30 8.49 -6.22 -1.93
C ARG A 30 8.36 -4.91 -1.14
N MET A 31 7.53 -4.90 -0.11
CA MET A 31 7.35 -3.73 0.76
C MET A 31 8.61 -3.43 1.59
N ASP A 32 9.25 -4.46 2.13
CA ASP A 32 10.47 -4.32 2.96
C ASP A 32 11.65 -3.78 2.13
N HIS A 33 11.70 -4.12 0.85
CA HIS A 33 12.71 -3.60 -0.08
C HIS A 33 12.27 -2.33 -0.82
N GLN A 34 11.16 -1.70 -0.43
CA GLN A 34 10.65 -0.47 -1.06
C GLN A 34 10.37 -0.62 -2.57
N LEU A 35 10.05 -1.84 -3.03
CA LEU A 35 9.59 -2.16 -4.39
C LEU A 35 8.07 -2.03 -4.56
N MET A 36 7.37 -1.67 -3.47
CA MET A 36 5.93 -1.44 -3.40
C MET A 36 5.62 -0.59 -2.17
N GLU A 37 4.58 0.23 -2.23
CA GLU A 37 4.02 0.92 -1.07
C GLU A 37 3.53 -0.11 -0.03
N LYS A 38 3.63 0.25 1.26
CA LYS A 38 3.14 -0.61 2.33
C LYS A 38 1.62 -0.59 2.35
N SER A 39 0.99 -1.75 2.46
CA SER A 39 -0.47 -1.84 2.59
C SER A 39 -0.83 -2.82 3.70
N GLU A 40 -1.98 -2.58 4.32
CA GLU A 40 -2.57 -3.46 5.32
C GLU A 40 -2.97 -4.81 4.68
N TRP A 41 -2.87 -5.91 5.42
CA TRP A 41 -3.20 -7.23 4.87
C TRP A 41 -4.70 -7.41 4.60
N ASP A 42 -5.55 -6.69 5.34
CA ASP A 42 -7.00 -6.73 5.20
C ASP A 42 -7.47 -6.16 3.87
N THR A 43 -6.92 -5.00 3.47
CA THR A 43 -7.25 -4.36 2.18
C THR A 43 -6.78 -5.17 0.98
N LEU A 44 -5.77 -6.02 1.17
CA LEU A 44 -5.26 -6.95 0.15
C LEU A 44 -5.99 -8.30 0.14
N GLY A 45 -6.97 -8.51 1.03
CA GLY A 45 -7.69 -9.78 1.15
C GLY A 45 -6.80 -10.97 1.53
N LEU A 46 -5.75 -10.70 2.31
CA LEU A 46 -4.76 -11.67 2.81
C LEU A 46 -4.92 -11.92 4.32
N THR A 47 -6.15 -11.78 4.80
CA THR A 47 -6.57 -12.15 6.16
C THR A 47 -7.10 -13.58 6.17
N ASN A 48 -6.92 -14.27 7.31
CA ASN A 48 -7.39 -15.64 7.52
C ASN A 48 -6.79 -16.70 6.56
N LEU A 49 -5.47 -16.66 6.31
CA LEU A 49 -4.84 -17.67 5.47
C LEU A 49 -4.62 -18.98 6.25
N PRO A 50 -4.90 -20.15 5.65
CA PRO A 50 -4.66 -21.43 6.30
C PRO A 50 -3.15 -21.64 6.50
N GLY A 51 -2.74 -21.85 7.75
CA GLY A 51 -1.33 -22.06 8.13
C GLY A 51 -0.62 -20.84 8.72
N GLU A 52 -1.31 -19.71 8.87
CA GLU A 52 -0.82 -18.63 9.73
C GLU A 52 -0.97 -19.07 11.19
N LYS A 53 0.12 -19.56 11.80
CA LYS A 53 0.18 -19.68 13.24
C LYS A 53 0.16 -18.27 13.80
N THR A 54 -0.96 -17.93 14.42
CA THR A 54 -1.25 -16.71 15.15
C THR A 54 -0.17 -16.44 16.19
N GLU A 55 0.90 -15.76 15.78
CA GLU A 55 1.64 -14.88 16.68
C GLU A 55 1.17 -13.46 16.36
N GLU A 56 -0.12 -13.23 16.64
CA GLU A 56 -0.66 -11.91 16.94
C GLU A 56 -0.03 -11.46 18.27
N MET A 57 1.25 -11.13 18.24
CA MET A 57 1.83 -10.33 19.30
C MET A 57 1.64 -8.86 18.96
N LYS A 58 0.50 -8.35 19.44
CA LYS A 58 0.42 -7.11 20.22
C LYS A 58 0.63 -5.82 19.43
N PHE A 59 -0.46 -5.34 18.82
CA PHE A 59 -0.68 -3.90 18.71
C PHE A 59 -1.00 -3.36 20.11
N LYS A 60 0.04 -3.05 20.88
CA LYS A 60 -0.09 -2.23 22.08
C LYS A 60 -0.34 -0.80 21.59
N LYS A 61 -1.56 -0.32 21.75
CA LYS A 61 -1.94 1.08 21.60
C LYS A 61 -1.53 1.81 22.87
N ASP A 62 -0.28 2.22 22.94
CA ASP A 62 0.25 3.23 23.84
C ASP A 62 1.19 4.05 22.92
N ASP A 63 1.01 5.32 22.60
CA ASP A 63 0.81 6.45 23.49
C ASP A 63 0.49 7.68 22.61
N ALA A 64 -0.42 8.52 23.11
CA ALA A 64 -0.58 9.87 22.61
C ALA A 64 0.45 10.76 23.32
N THR A 65 1.50 11.20 22.61
CA THR A 65 2.32 12.33 23.07
C THR A 65 2.64 13.26 21.91
N THR A 66 1.77 14.26 21.79
CA THR A 66 2.07 15.68 21.52
C THR A 66 3.55 16.05 21.52
N SER A 67 4.00 16.65 20.41
CA SER A 67 5.08 17.65 20.22
C SER A 67 5.84 17.33 18.92
N SER A 68 6.08 18.22 17.95
CA SER A 68 5.88 19.66 17.85
C SER A 68 6.13 20.08 16.40
N ALA A 69 5.33 21.06 15.96
CA ALA A 69 5.77 22.28 15.29
C ALA A 69 6.66 22.18 14.02
N THR A 70 6.01 22.57 12.91
CA THR A 70 6.44 23.66 12.03
C THR A 70 7.76 23.49 11.26
N THR A 71 7.66 23.29 9.94
CA THR A 71 8.40 24.12 9.00
C THR A 71 7.58 24.43 7.76
N THR A 72 7.59 25.72 7.49
CA THR A 72 6.88 26.52 6.52
C THR A 72 7.46 26.36 5.12
N SER A 73 6.58 26.41 4.12
CA SER A 73 6.77 27.00 2.78
C SER A 73 7.86 26.47 1.86
N SER A 74 7.42 26.01 0.68
CA SER A 74 7.87 26.38 -0.69
C SER A 74 7.49 25.21 -1.60
N SER A 75 6.70 25.34 -2.67
CA SER A 75 7.10 26.07 -3.88
C SER A 75 6.05 25.88 -5.00
N SER A 76 5.98 26.90 -5.86
CA SER A 76 5.67 26.83 -7.31
C SER A 76 4.30 26.30 -7.80
N ALA A 77 3.46 27.23 -8.26
CA ALA A 77 2.57 27.05 -9.41
C ALA A 77 2.68 28.34 -10.24
N ALA A 78 3.36 28.33 -11.37
CA ALA A 78 2.91 27.84 -12.68
C ALA A 78 1.95 28.83 -13.37
N THR A 79 2.29 29.09 -14.62
CA THR A 79 1.94 30.20 -15.50
C THR A 79 0.66 29.98 -16.31
N ASN A 80 0.12 31.12 -16.78
CA ASN A 80 -0.65 31.34 -18.02
C ASN A 80 -2.09 30.83 -18.17
N GLY A 81 -2.93 31.70 -18.75
CA GLY A 81 -4.15 31.34 -19.49
C GLY A 81 -5.30 32.31 -19.28
N GLY A 82 -5.52 33.23 -20.23
CA GLY A 82 -6.62 34.19 -20.22
C GLY A 82 -7.90 33.67 -20.87
N ASP A 83 -9.00 34.38 -20.61
CA ASP A 83 -10.25 34.48 -21.40
C ASP A 83 -11.07 35.61 -20.72
N GLY A 84 -11.54 36.69 -21.34
CA GLY A 84 -12.07 36.82 -22.69
C GLY A 84 -13.60 36.97 -22.62
N GLY A 85 -14.13 38.08 -22.09
CA GLY A 85 -15.59 38.24 -21.97
C GLY A 85 -16.05 39.67 -21.73
N GLY A 86 -15.96 40.49 -22.75
CA GLY A 86 -16.45 41.87 -22.77
C GLY A 86 -17.98 41.93 -22.70
N GLY A 87 -18.47 42.78 -21.81
CA GLY A 87 -19.86 43.20 -21.77
C GLY A 87 -20.14 44.25 -22.83
N THR A 88 -21.17 44.01 -23.64
CA THR A 88 -21.90 45.03 -24.37
C THR A 88 -23.39 44.70 -24.31
N LYS A 89 -24.06 45.47 -23.45
CA LYS A 89 -25.41 46.05 -23.55
C LYS A 89 -26.53 45.30 -24.27
#